data_AF-A0A9E2C1I1-F1
#
_entry.id   AF-A0A9E2C1I1-F1
#
_cell.length_a   1.000
_cell.length_b   1.000
_cell.length_c   1.000
_cell.angle_alpha   90.00
_cell.angle_beta   90.00
_cell.angle_gamma   90.00
#
_symmetry.space_group_name_H-M   'P 1'
#
loop_
_entity.id
_entity.type
_entity.pdbx_description
1 polymer ?
#
loop_
_entity_poly.entity_id
_entity_poly.type
_entity_poly.pdbx_seq_one_letter_code
_entity_poly.pdbx_strand_id
1 'polypeptide(L)'
;EYLDAKQDQEERRELKQEIDTYLDQLKKMKGAIDKAEAALAQSIKETKQRAKELNTAEHNLESQLVKSGFADEDAYHAAIMNSDELAELDKLIQQYNDDKAAAEDRYMKAKQRAKGVEPPNLELLRDDSHEAQEKRDEIRDEKTRAEESRRHLDRYNVQVQGLKGKQKELESLFGIVGDLADVTAGSNPRRINLHRFVLSVLLDQVLQDASIRLKQMSGGRYQMYPSEEVQSGSRTGGLGIMIHDHYTGESREASSLSGGETFLASLSLALGLVDVVQAHAGGISLDTIFIDEGFGTLDPEALDNALDVLYKLRQPGRLVGIISHVTELQRQITTRLEVSKTQHGSKACFVLD
;
A
#
# COMPACT_ATOMS: atom_id res chain seq x y z
N GLU A 1 -120.05 47.10 130.94
CA GLU A 1 -120.18 48.10 129.86
C GLU A 1 -118.86 48.60 129.24
N TYR A 2 -117.66 48.03 129.49
CA TYR A 2 -116.40 48.62 128.98
C TYR A 2 -115.43 47.72 128.17
N LEU A 3 -115.70 46.42 128.00
CA LEU A 3 -114.77 45.53 127.24
C LEU A 3 -115.24 45.16 125.82
N ASP A 4 -116.55 45.17 125.55
CA ASP A 4 -117.12 44.82 124.21
C ASP A 4 -116.70 45.81 123.10
N ALA A 5 -116.41 47.06 123.44
CA ALA A 5 -116.03 48.07 122.45
C ALA A 5 -114.55 47.99 122.01
N LYS A 6 -113.68 47.28 122.75
CA LYS A 6 -112.25 47.14 122.39
C LYS A 6 -112.01 45.97 121.44
N GLN A 7 -112.73 44.86 121.59
CA GLN A 7 -112.65 43.72 120.66
C GLN A 7 -113.21 44.09 119.27
N ASP A 8 -114.29 44.88 119.21
CA ASP A 8 -114.91 45.31 117.93
C ASP A 8 -114.03 46.33 117.16
N GLN A 9 -113.13 47.05 117.84
CA GLN A 9 -112.20 47.98 117.20
C GLN A 9 -110.95 47.29 116.63
N GLU A 10 -110.55 46.14 117.21
CA GLU A 10 -109.47 45.29 116.71
C GLU A 10 -109.91 44.47 115.48
N GLU A 11 -111.10 43.85 115.53
CA GLU A 11 -111.64 43.08 114.39
C GLU A 11 -111.87 43.98 113.15
N ARG A 12 -112.38 45.22 113.34
CA ARG A 12 -112.51 46.17 112.22
C ARG A 12 -111.17 46.62 111.63
N ARG A 13 -110.08 46.56 112.40
CA ARG A 13 -108.75 46.96 111.90
C ARG A 13 -108.10 45.83 111.11
N GLU A 14 -108.27 44.59 111.56
CA GLU A 14 -107.79 43.40 110.85
C GLU A 14 -108.56 43.20 109.54
N LEU A 15 -109.89 43.33 109.54
CA LEU A 15 -110.68 43.25 108.30
C LEU A 15 -110.29 44.33 107.28
N LYS A 16 -109.96 45.53 107.75
CA LYS A 16 -109.51 46.63 106.87
C LYS A 16 -108.14 46.35 106.27
N GLN A 17 -107.21 45.81 107.06
CA GLN A 17 -105.90 45.40 106.56
C GLN A 17 -106.02 44.26 105.55
N GLU A 18 -106.91 43.30 105.79
CA GLU A 18 -107.12 42.17 104.88
C GLU A 18 -107.75 42.60 103.54
N ILE A 19 -108.74 43.50 103.58
CA ILE A 19 -109.34 44.13 102.39
C ILE A 19 -108.29 44.93 101.61
N ASP A 20 -107.45 45.71 102.29
CA ASP A 20 -106.38 46.48 101.63
C ASP A 20 -105.34 45.56 100.98
N THR A 21 -104.98 44.43 101.61
CA THR A 21 -104.08 43.44 100.97
C THR A 21 -104.72 42.75 99.76
N TYR A 22 -106.00 42.39 99.82
CA TYR A 22 -106.71 41.82 98.67
C TYR A 22 -106.85 42.83 97.53
N LEU A 23 -107.11 44.10 97.84
CA LEU A 23 -107.16 45.17 96.84
C LEU A 23 -105.79 45.40 96.19
N ASP A 24 -104.69 45.34 96.95
CA ASP A 24 -103.33 45.46 96.40
C ASP A 24 -102.95 44.26 95.51
N GLN A 25 -103.34 43.04 95.90
CA GLN A 25 -103.16 41.85 95.07
C GLN A 25 -103.98 41.91 93.77
N LEU A 26 -105.24 42.38 93.84
CA LEU A 26 -106.09 42.59 92.66
C LEU A 26 -105.49 43.65 91.73
N LYS A 27 -104.92 44.72 92.28
CA LYS A 27 -104.20 45.75 91.52
C LYS A 27 -102.96 45.19 90.82
N LYS A 28 -102.17 44.36 91.51
CA LYS A 28 -101.00 43.69 90.95
C LYS A 28 -101.36 42.69 89.85
N MET A 29 -102.42 41.89 90.04
CA MET A 29 -102.89 40.96 89.01
C MET A 29 -103.45 41.69 87.79
N LYS A 30 -104.22 42.77 87.97
CA LYS A 30 -104.66 43.63 86.85
C LYS A 30 -103.47 44.20 86.09
N GLY A 31 -102.48 44.76 86.80
CA GLY A 31 -101.26 45.27 86.17
C GLY A 31 -100.41 44.20 85.46
N ALA A 32 -100.46 42.94 85.90
CA ALA A 32 -99.79 41.83 85.22
C ALA A 32 -100.53 41.39 83.95
N ILE A 33 -101.88 41.37 83.99
CA ILE A 33 -102.72 41.09 82.81
C ILE A 33 -102.53 42.19 81.77
N ASP A 34 -102.60 43.46 82.15
CA ASP A 34 -102.41 44.59 81.23
C ASP A 34 -101.03 44.55 80.56
N LYS A 35 -99.98 44.15 81.30
CA LYS A 35 -98.63 43.95 80.74
C LYS A 35 -98.55 42.77 79.78
N ALA A 36 -99.19 41.65 80.10
CA ALA A 36 -99.20 40.47 79.23
C ALA A 36 -100.01 40.73 77.95
N GLU A 37 -101.14 41.44 78.03
CA GLU A 37 -101.93 41.87 76.89
C GLU A 37 -101.15 42.84 76.00
N ALA A 38 -100.43 43.81 76.58
CA ALA A 38 -99.56 44.71 75.84
C ALA A 38 -98.41 43.97 75.14
N ALA A 39 -97.78 43.00 75.81
CA ALA A 39 -96.71 42.19 75.22
C ALA A 39 -97.23 41.27 74.08
N LEU A 40 -98.41 40.69 74.24
CA LEU A 40 -99.05 39.88 73.20
C LEU A 40 -99.43 40.76 72.00
N ALA A 41 -100.00 41.94 72.23
CA ALA A 41 -100.32 42.89 71.16
C ALA A 41 -99.08 43.36 70.40
N GLN A 42 -97.96 43.59 71.09
CA GLN A 42 -96.69 43.95 70.48
C GLN A 42 -96.11 42.79 69.65
N SER A 43 -96.11 41.57 70.17
CA SER A 43 -95.65 40.38 69.43
C SER A 43 -96.50 40.14 68.17
N ILE A 44 -97.83 40.23 68.27
CA ILE A 44 -98.72 40.12 67.09
C ILE A 44 -98.40 41.20 66.05
N LYS A 45 -98.10 42.42 66.48
CA LYS A 45 -97.72 43.52 65.58
C LYS A 45 -96.39 43.25 64.88
N GLU A 46 -95.39 42.76 65.59
CA GLU A 46 -94.07 42.42 65.04
C GLU A 46 -94.13 41.24 64.06
N THR A 47 -94.88 40.18 64.37
CA THR A 47 -95.05 39.04 63.45
C THR A 47 -95.78 39.48 62.18
N LYS A 48 -96.78 40.36 62.30
CA LYS A 48 -97.48 40.94 61.15
C LYS A 48 -96.59 41.86 60.33
N GLN A 49 -95.67 42.58 60.96
CA GLN A 49 -94.67 43.41 60.28
C GLN A 49 -93.69 42.55 59.49
N ARG A 50 -93.10 41.51 60.11
CA ARG A 50 -92.18 40.58 59.44
C ARG A 50 -92.85 39.80 58.30
N ALA A 51 -94.10 39.38 58.48
CA ALA A 51 -94.85 38.72 57.42
C ALA A 51 -95.09 39.65 56.22
N LYS A 52 -95.32 40.95 56.46
CA LYS A 52 -95.37 41.95 55.38
C LYS A 52 -94.02 42.13 54.70
N GLU A 53 -92.94 42.25 55.47
CA GLU A 53 -91.58 42.39 54.94
C GLU A 53 -91.16 41.19 54.08
N LEU A 54 -91.45 39.97 54.55
CA LEU A 54 -91.22 38.74 53.79
C LEU A 54 -92.00 38.74 52.47
N ASN A 55 -93.29 39.06 52.52
CA ASN A 55 -94.14 39.09 51.33
C ASN A 55 -93.68 40.18 50.34
N THR A 56 -93.24 41.35 50.83
CA THR A 56 -92.62 42.37 49.96
C THR A 56 -91.28 41.93 49.37
N ALA A 57 -90.48 41.15 50.11
CA ALA A 57 -89.21 40.62 49.62
C ALA A 57 -89.42 39.51 48.59
N GLU A 58 -90.35 38.59 48.83
CA GLU A 58 -90.76 37.54 47.89
C GLU A 58 -91.32 38.15 46.61
N HIS A 59 -92.22 39.13 46.72
CA HIS A 59 -92.77 39.80 45.54
C HIS A 59 -91.73 40.63 44.79
N ASN A 60 -90.75 41.23 45.48
CA ASN A 60 -89.63 41.91 44.83
C ASN A 60 -88.71 40.92 44.10
N LEU A 61 -88.42 39.77 44.70
CA LEU A 61 -87.63 38.70 44.09
C LEU A 61 -88.33 38.18 42.83
N GLU A 62 -89.61 37.83 42.94
CA GLU A 62 -90.43 37.36 41.82
C GLU A 62 -90.53 38.42 40.71
N SER A 63 -90.76 39.69 41.07
CA SER A 63 -90.79 40.80 40.10
C SER A 63 -89.44 40.99 39.38
N GLN A 64 -88.31 40.86 40.08
CA GLN A 64 -86.99 40.98 39.48
C GLN A 64 -86.61 39.77 38.61
N LEU A 65 -87.00 38.55 39.02
CA LEU A 65 -86.82 37.34 38.23
C LEU A 65 -87.57 37.45 36.89
N VAL A 66 -88.85 37.83 36.92
CA VAL A 66 -89.68 38.00 35.72
C VAL A 66 -89.13 39.13 34.83
N LYS A 67 -88.75 40.28 35.40
CA LYS A 67 -88.13 41.39 34.63
C LYS A 67 -86.83 40.98 33.94
N SER A 68 -86.08 40.07 34.56
CA SER A 68 -84.82 39.55 34.01
C SER A 68 -85.05 38.34 33.08
N GLY A 69 -86.30 37.93 32.87
CA GLY A 69 -86.69 36.86 31.95
C GLY A 69 -86.62 35.43 32.51
N PHE A 70 -86.47 35.27 33.83
CA PHE A 70 -86.46 33.95 34.49
C PHE A 70 -87.87 33.55 34.93
N ALA A 71 -88.21 32.27 34.74
CA ALA A 71 -89.50 31.71 35.12
C ALA A 71 -89.61 31.49 36.63
N ASP A 72 -88.52 31.09 37.29
CA ASP A 72 -88.41 30.82 38.72
C ASP A 72 -86.97 31.02 39.24
N GLU A 73 -86.78 30.88 40.55
CA GLU A 73 -85.49 31.04 41.23
C GLU A 73 -84.49 29.93 40.86
N ASP A 74 -84.97 28.71 40.62
CA ASP A 74 -84.15 27.58 40.15
C ASP A 74 -83.60 27.83 38.75
N ALA A 75 -84.39 28.40 37.83
CA ALA A 75 -83.96 28.79 36.50
C ALA A 75 -82.94 29.93 36.51
N TYR A 76 -83.05 30.86 37.47
CA TYR A 76 -82.02 31.88 37.70
C TYR A 76 -80.71 31.23 38.13
N HIS A 77 -80.74 30.38 39.16
CA HIS A 77 -79.54 29.69 39.64
C HIS A 77 -78.91 28.75 38.60
N ALA A 78 -79.72 28.09 37.77
CA ALA A 78 -79.22 27.27 36.66
C ALA A 78 -78.58 28.10 35.52
N ALA A 79 -78.98 29.36 35.36
CA ALA A 79 -78.41 30.29 34.39
C ALA A 79 -77.18 31.03 34.90
N ILE A 80 -76.86 30.93 36.19
CA ILE A 80 -75.60 31.43 36.74
C ILE A 80 -74.47 30.54 36.20
N MET A 81 -73.80 31.04 35.16
CA MET A 81 -72.55 30.45 34.69
C MET A 81 -71.49 30.56 35.79
N ASN A 82 -70.71 29.50 35.97
CA ASN A 82 -69.64 29.49 36.95
C ASN A 82 -68.63 30.62 36.62
N SER A 83 -68.16 31.36 37.63
CA SER A 83 -67.22 32.47 37.45
C SER A 83 -65.93 32.04 36.75
N ASP A 84 -65.51 30.80 36.94
CA ASP A 84 -64.33 30.22 36.29
C ASP A 84 -64.57 30.00 34.78
N GLU A 85 -65.76 29.55 34.39
CA GLU A 85 -66.12 29.32 32.98
C GLU A 85 -66.23 30.65 32.23
N LEU A 86 -66.79 31.68 32.87
CA LEU A 86 -66.90 33.02 32.30
C LEU A 86 -65.52 33.66 32.11
N ALA A 87 -64.62 33.49 33.08
CA ALA A 87 -63.23 33.96 32.99
C ALA A 87 -62.44 33.25 31.88
N GLU A 88 -62.66 31.95 31.67
CA GLU A 88 -62.02 31.21 30.57
C GLU A 88 -62.57 31.61 29.20
N LEU A 89 -63.88 31.86 29.07
CA LEU A 89 -64.46 32.43 27.84
C LEU A 89 -63.91 33.82 27.55
N ASP A 90 -63.80 34.68 28.55
CA ASP A 90 -63.23 36.03 28.38
C ASP A 90 -61.77 35.96 27.93
N LYS A 91 -60.95 35.07 28.52
CA LYS A 91 -59.58 34.83 28.05
C LYS A 91 -59.55 34.37 26.60
N LEU A 92 -60.44 33.46 26.21
CA LEU A 92 -60.51 32.96 24.83
C LEU A 92 -60.88 34.07 23.85
N ILE A 93 -61.83 34.93 24.22
CA ILE A 93 -62.25 36.09 23.41
C ILE A 93 -61.10 37.09 23.28
N GLN A 94 -60.38 37.38 24.38
CA GLN A 94 -59.20 38.25 24.34
C GLN A 94 -58.12 37.68 23.43
N GLN A 95 -57.78 36.40 23.59
CA GLN A 95 -56.79 35.72 22.74
C GLN A 95 -57.16 35.77 21.26
N TYR A 96 -58.43 35.50 20.92
CA TYR A 96 -58.91 35.61 19.54
C TYR A 96 -58.79 37.03 18.99
N ASN A 97 -59.15 38.04 19.77
CA ASN A 97 -59.05 39.44 19.36
C ASN A 97 -57.59 39.87 19.14
N ASP A 98 -56.68 39.45 20.03
CA ASP A 98 -55.24 39.71 19.90
C ASP A 98 -54.65 39.03 18.66
N ASP A 99 -54.99 37.76 18.42
CA ASP A 99 -54.54 37.00 17.25
C ASP A 99 -55.06 37.62 15.95
N LYS A 100 -56.33 38.06 15.95
CA LYS A 100 -56.93 38.77 14.82
C LYS A 100 -56.21 40.09 14.55
N ALA A 101 -55.99 40.91 15.57
CA ALA A 101 -55.28 42.19 15.44
C ALA A 101 -53.85 41.98 14.90
N ALA A 102 -53.14 40.95 15.39
CA ALA A 102 -51.81 40.60 14.91
C ALA A 102 -51.81 40.13 13.44
N ALA A 103 -52.81 39.34 13.03
CA ALA A 103 -52.96 38.91 11.64
C ALA A 103 -53.29 40.07 10.70
N GLU A 104 -54.17 40.99 11.12
CA GLU A 104 -54.53 42.20 10.36
C GLU A 104 -53.31 43.13 10.18
N ASP A 105 -52.53 43.37 11.23
CA ASP A 105 -51.30 44.17 11.16
C ASP A 105 -50.27 43.53 10.20
N ARG A 106 -50.06 42.20 10.29
CA ARG A 106 -49.18 41.46 9.36
C ARG A 106 -49.65 41.59 7.91
N TYR A 107 -50.95 41.45 7.67
CA TYR A 107 -51.54 41.61 6.34
C TYR A 107 -51.32 43.03 5.80
N MET A 108 -51.58 44.05 6.62
CA MET A 108 -51.41 45.45 6.20
C MET A 108 -49.95 45.79 5.89
N LYS A 109 -49.01 45.36 6.74
CA LYS A 109 -47.57 45.51 6.50
C LYS A 109 -47.11 44.78 5.24
N ALA A 110 -47.58 43.55 5.02
CA ALA A 110 -47.26 42.78 3.81
C ALA A 110 -47.82 43.45 2.56
N LYS A 111 -49.08 43.91 2.59
CA LYS A 111 -49.74 44.64 1.49
C LYS A 111 -49.03 45.95 1.16
N GLN A 112 -48.58 46.70 2.17
CA GLN A 112 -47.83 47.94 1.96
C GLN A 112 -46.46 47.67 1.34
N ARG A 113 -45.75 46.62 1.78
CA ARG A 113 -44.46 46.20 1.19
C ARG A 113 -44.60 45.66 -0.23
N ALA A 114 -45.70 45.00 -0.54
CA ALA A 114 -45.98 44.48 -1.89
C ALA A 114 -46.45 45.56 -2.87
N LYS A 115 -46.77 46.78 -2.39
CA LYS A 115 -47.26 47.86 -3.24
C LYS A 115 -46.17 48.33 -4.20
N GLY A 116 -46.39 48.17 -5.50
CA GLY A 116 -45.45 48.56 -6.54
C GLY A 116 -44.33 47.54 -6.80
N VAL A 117 -44.39 46.37 -6.15
CA VAL A 117 -43.50 45.24 -6.44
C VAL A 117 -44.23 44.32 -7.42
N GLU A 118 -43.70 44.19 -8.63
CA GLU A 118 -44.19 43.17 -9.55
C GLU A 118 -43.80 41.77 -9.02
N PRO A 119 -44.74 40.81 -8.99
CA PRO A 119 -44.41 39.46 -8.59
C PRO A 119 -43.34 38.91 -9.54
N PRO A 120 -42.20 38.44 -9.02
CA PRO A 120 -41.15 37.89 -9.86
C PRO A 120 -41.68 36.65 -10.58
N ASN A 121 -41.24 36.45 -11.82
CA ASN A 121 -41.57 35.25 -12.56
C ASN A 121 -40.79 34.07 -11.98
N LEU A 122 -41.42 33.36 -11.05
CA LEU A 122 -40.84 32.21 -10.36
C LEU A 122 -40.57 31.02 -11.29
N GLU A 123 -41.29 30.91 -12.41
CA GLU A 123 -41.03 29.87 -13.41
C GLU A 123 -39.72 30.16 -14.14
N LEU A 124 -39.53 31.37 -14.67
CA LEU A 124 -38.27 31.77 -15.31
C LEU A 124 -37.07 31.65 -14.37
N LEU A 125 -37.19 32.12 -13.12
CA LEU A 125 -36.11 32.00 -12.13
C LEU A 125 -35.78 30.55 -11.77
N ARG A 126 -36.78 29.66 -11.80
CA ARG A 126 -36.59 28.23 -11.54
C ARG A 126 -35.90 27.55 -12.72
N ASP A 127 -36.27 27.91 -13.94
CA ASP A 127 -35.64 27.41 -15.17
C ASP A 127 -34.18 27.89 -15.26
N ASP A 128 -33.92 29.18 -15.02
CA ASP A 128 -32.56 29.75 -14.98
C ASP A 128 -31.71 29.07 -13.90
N SER A 129 -32.29 28.81 -12.71
CA SER A 129 -31.60 28.10 -11.64
C SER A 129 -31.31 26.65 -12.00
N HIS A 130 -32.21 25.98 -12.73
CA HIS A 130 -32.02 24.60 -13.16
C HIS A 130 -30.92 24.52 -14.22
N GLU A 131 -30.95 25.39 -15.23
CA GLU A 131 -29.93 25.45 -16.28
C GLU A 131 -28.55 25.77 -15.70
N ALA A 132 -28.47 26.72 -14.75
CA ALA A 132 -27.22 27.03 -14.06
C ALA A 132 -26.71 25.85 -13.23
N GLN A 133 -27.60 25.09 -12.61
CA GLN A 133 -27.27 23.91 -11.82
C GLN A 133 -26.74 22.78 -12.70
N GLU A 134 -27.39 22.50 -13.84
CA GLU A 134 -26.95 21.51 -14.82
C GLU A 134 -25.55 21.85 -15.35
N LYS A 135 -25.32 23.10 -15.81
CA LYS A 135 -24.00 23.53 -16.28
C LYS A 135 -22.93 23.41 -15.19
N ARG A 136 -23.27 23.72 -13.94
CA ARG A 136 -22.33 23.60 -12.82
C ARG A 136 -21.93 22.16 -12.58
N ASP A 137 -22.89 21.24 -12.64
CA ASP A 137 -22.66 19.84 -12.38
C ASP A 137 -21.91 19.18 -13.57
N GLU A 138 -22.17 19.59 -14.82
CA GLU A 138 -21.35 19.21 -15.99
C GLU A 138 -19.88 19.63 -15.85
N ILE A 139 -19.63 20.92 -15.54
CA ILE A 139 -18.26 21.43 -15.35
C ILE A 139 -17.55 20.72 -14.18
N ARG A 140 -18.29 20.38 -13.13
CA ARG A 140 -17.75 19.65 -11.98
C ARG A 140 -17.33 18.23 -12.36
N ASP A 141 -18.12 17.55 -13.18
CA ASP A 141 -17.80 16.22 -13.66
C ASP A 141 -16.59 16.24 -14.60
N GLU A 142 -16.51 17.21 -15.51
CA GLU A 142 -15.34 17.41 -16.38
C GLU A 142 -14.06 17.67 -15.57
N LYS A 143 -14.14 18.55 -14.56
CA LYS A 143 -13.02 18.81 -13.65
C LYS A 143 -12.56 17.54 -12.93
N THR A 144 -13.50 16.75 -12.43
CA THR A 144 -13.18 15.50 -11.70
C THR A 144 -12.47 14.51 -12.62
N ARG A 145 -12.96 14.31 -13.85
CA ARG A 145 -12.33 13.46 -14.87
C ARG A 145 -10.93 13.96 -15.24
N ALA A 146 -10.74 15.27 -15.37
CA ALA A 146 -9.43 15.87 -15.66
C ALA A 146 -8.44 15.67 -14.50
N GLU A 147 -8.88 15.83 -13.25
CA GLU A 147 -8.05 15.61 -12.07
C GLU A 147 -7.62 14.16 -11.90
N GLU A 148 -8.52 13.21 -12.16
CA GLU A 148 -8.21 11.77 -12.18
C GLU A 148 -7.20 11.43 -13.28
N SER A 149 -7.42 11.96 -14.49
CA SER A 149 -6.50 11.77 -15.62
C SER A 149 -5.10 12.32 -15.30
N ARG A 150 -5.03 13.50 -14.67
CA ARG A 150 -3.75 14.09 -14.22
C ARG A 150 -3.05 13.20 -13.19
N ARG A 151 -3.78 12.70 -12.19
CA ARG A 151 -3.22 11.77 -11.19
C ARG A 151 -2.70 10.48 -11.85
N HIS A 152 -3.38 9.97 -12.88
CA HIS A 152 -2.92 8.80 -13.62
C HIS A 152 -1.62 9.10 -14.38
N LEU A 153 -1.54 10.24 -15.07
CA LEU A 153 -0.34 10.69 -15.76
C LEU A 153 0.85 10.89 -14.82
N ASP A 154 0.63 11.48 -13.64
CA ASP A 154 1.69 11.65 -12.64
C ASP A 154 2.24 10.30 -12.16
N ARG A 155 1.36 9.32 -11.90
CA ARG A 155 1.79 7.96 -11.53
C ARG A 155 2.57 7.28 -12.66
N TYR A 156 2.11 7.40 -13.91
CA TYR A 156 2.82 6.84 -15.05
C TYR A 156 4.19 7.49 -15.26
N ASN A 157 4.30 8.81 -15.08
CA ASN A 157 5.58 9.50 -15.16
C ASN A 157 6.59 8.98 -14.13
N VAL A 158 6.16 8.76 -12.88
CA VAL A 158 7.03 8.17 -11.85
C VAL A 158 7.46 6.75 -12.21
N GLN A 159 6.54 5.92 -12.72
CA GLN A 159 6.87 4.56 -13.17
C GLN A 159 7.87 4.57 -14.34
N VAL A 160 7.66 5.42 -15.35
CA VAL A 160 8.55 5.57 -16.50
C VAL A 160 9.95 6.04 -16.07
N GLN A 161 10.03 7.01 -15.15
CA GLN A 161 11.31 7.45 -14.58
C GLN A 161 12.04 6.31 -13.87
N GLY A 162 11.32 5.52 -13.06
CA GLY A 162 11.88 4.36 -12.38
C GLY A 162 12.37 3.28 -13.34
N LEU A 163 11.63 3.00 -14.42
CA LEU A 163 12.02 2.05 -15.46
C LEU A 163 13.24 2.54 -16.24
N LYS A 164 13.32 3.83 -16.58
CA LYS A 164 14.51 4.42 -17.23
C LYS A 164 15.77 4.30 -16.36
N GLY A 165 15.64 4.49 -15.04
CA GLY A 165 16.75 4.28 -14.10
C GLY A 165 17.28 2.85 -14.15
N LYS A 166 16.38 1.87 -14.02
CA LYS A 166 16.73 0.44 -14.11
C LYS A 166 17.30 0.05 -15.46
N GLN A 167 16.75 0.58 -16.55
CA GLN A 167 17.26 0.34 -17.89
C GLN A 167 18.71 0.79 -18.01
N LYS A 168 19.05 1.99 -17.52
CA LYS A 168 20.41 2.53 -17.57
C LYS A 168 21.40 1.67 -16.76
N GLU A 169 20.99 1.18 -15.60
CA GLU A 169 21.80 0.25 -14.79
C GLU A 169 22.05 -1.07 -15.54
N LEU A 170 21.00 -1.64 -16.13
CA LEU A 170 21.11 -2.87 -16.93
C LEU A 170 21.98 -2.66 -18.17
N GLU A 171 21.83 -1.56 -18.89
CA GLU A 171 22.65 -1.21 -20.06
C GLU A 171 24.13 -1.09 -19.69
N SER A 172 24.45 -0.47 -18.55
CA SER A 172 25.83 -0.38 -18.08
C SER A 172 26.41 -1.76 -17.75
N LEU A 173 25.64 -2.63 -17.11
CA LEU A 173 26.09 -3.98 -16.75
C LEU A 173 26.21 -4.87 -17.98
N PHE A 174 25.25 -4.77 -18.89
CA PHE A 174 25.25 -5.48 -20.16
C PHE A 174 26.37 -5.00 -21.08
N GLY A 175 26.73 -3.71 -21.06
CA GLY A 175 27.88 -3.20 -21.80
C GLY A 175 29.17 -3.93 -21.43
N ILE A 176 29.47 -4.03 -20.12
CA ILE A 176 30.69 -4.69 -19.64
C ILE A 176 30.67 -6.19 -19.95
N VAL A 177 29.57 -6.87 -19.65
CA VAL A 177 29.45 -8.33 -19.84
C VAL A 177 29.38 -8.68 -21.33
N GLY A 178 28.69 -7.87 -22.13
CA GLY A 178 28.60 -7.99 -23.58
C GLY A 178 29.95 -7.81 -24.25
N ASP A 179 30.70 -6.76 -23.89
CA ASP A 179 32.05 -6.54 -24.40
C ASP A 179 32.99 -7.72 -24.05
N LEU A 180 32.91 -8.24 -22.83
CA LEU A 180 33.68 -9.41 -22.42
C LEU A 180 33.27 -10.67 -23.20
N ALA A 181 31.96 -10.88 -23.41
CA ALA A 181 31.44 -12.00 -24.18
C ALA A 181 31.91 -11.92 -25.64
N ASP A 182 31.85 -10.74 -26.24
CA ASP A 182 32.28 -10.48 -27.61
C ASP A 182 33.79 -10.73 -27.78
N VAL A 183 34.62 -10.20 -26.86
CA VAL A 183 36.08 -10.43 -26.89
C VAL A 183 36.39 -11.91 -26.75
N THR A 184 35.76 -12.61 -25.81
CA THR A 184 36.01 -14.04 -25.57
C THR A 184 35.48 -14.94 -26.69
N ALA A 185 34.43 -14.53 -27.39
CA ALA A 185 33.88 -15.24 -28.56
C ALA A 185 34.73 -15.05 -29.83
N GLY A 186 35.63 -14.06 -29.85
CA GLY A 186 36.48 -13.76 -31.02
C GLY A 186 36.01 -12.54 -31.83
N SER A 187 35.05 -11.76 -31.34
CA SER A 187 34.70 -10.44 -31.88
C SER A 187 35.71 -9.39 -31.39
N ASN A 188 36.97 -9.58 -31.77
CA ASN A 188 38.08 -8.68 -31.44
C ASN A 188 38.96 -8.45 -32.69
N PRO A 189 39.84 -7.43 -32.70
CA PRO A 189 40.66 -7.12 -33.87
C PRO A 189 41.52 -8.30 -34.37
N ARG A 190 41.88 -9.21 -33.47
CA ARG A 190 42.65 -10.42 -33.77
C ARG A 190 41.80 -11.62 -34.17
N ARG A 191 40.46 -11.54 -34.13
CA ARG A 191 39.52 -12.62 -34.48
C ARG A 191 39.83 -13.97 -33.79
N ILE A 192 40.34 -13.93 -32.58
CA ILE A 192 40.76 -15.12 -31.80
C ILE A 192 39.85 -15.23 -30.57
N ASN A 193 39.22 -16.39 -30.38
CA ASN A 193 38.43 -16.66 -29.18
C ASN A 193 39.34 -17.01 -27.98
N LEU A 194 38.78 -16.98 -26.76
CA LEU A 194 39.55 -17.21 -25.53
C LEU A 194 40.29 -18.56 -25.53
N HIS A 195 39.63 -19.62 -25.99
CA HIS A 195 40.24 -20.95 -26.05
C HIS A 195 41.49 -20.96 -26.94
N ARG A 196 41.41 -20.36 -28.14
CA ARG A 196 42.55 -20.24 -29.06
C ARG A 196 43.65 -19.34 -28.53
N PHE A 197 43.30 -18.27 -27.82
CA PHE A 197 44.29 -17.41 -27.15
C PHE A 197 45.07 -18.19 -26.08
N VAL A 198 44.39 -19.00 -25.26
CA VAL A 198 45.06 -19.86 -24.28
C VAL A 198 45.96 -20.88 -24.98
N LEU A 199 45.47 -21.51 -26.06
CA LEU A 199 46.27 -22.44 -26.85
C LEU A 199 47.50 -21.76 -27.51
N SER A 200 47.40 -20.51 -27.96
CA SER A 200 48.55 -19.81 -28.54
C SER A 200 49.63 -19.50 -27.51
N VAL A 201 49.23 -19.20 -26.26
CA VAL A 201 50.18 -19.01 -25.14
C VAL A 201 50.87 -20.32 -24.80
N LEU A 202 50.12 -21.42 -24.74
CA LEU A 202 50.71 -22.75 -24.50
C LEU A 202 51.62 -23.18 -25.65
N LEU A 203 51.23 -22.91 -26.89
CA LEU A 203 52.05 -23.20 -28.07
C LEU A 203 53.35 -22.40 -28.03
N ASP A 204 53.33 -21.12 -27.68
CA ASP A 204 54.56 -20.30 -27.57
C ASP A 204 55.55 -20.94 -26.58
N GLN A 205 55.08 -21.39 -25.41
CA GLN A 205 55.92 -22.11 -24.46
C GLN A 205 56.50 -23.41 -25.04
N VAL A 206 55.69 -24.20 -25.74
CA VAL A 206 56.14 -25.42 -26.44
C VAL A 206 57.19 -25.08 -27.51
N LEU A 207 56.98 -24.02 -28.28
CA LEU A 207 57.89 -23.59 -29.34
C LEU A 207 59.21 -23.05 -28.81
N GLN A 208 59.23 -22.44 -27.62
CA GLN A 208 60.48 -22.03 -26.96
C GLN A 208 61.34 -23.25 -26.60
N ASP A 209 60.75 -24.27 -25.98
CA ASP A 209 61.46 -25.51 -25.62
C ASP A 209 61.85 -26.35 -26.85
N ALA A 210 60.98 -26.37 -27.87
CA ALA A 210 61.27 -27.02 -29.15
C ALA A 210 62.40 -26.28 -29.90
N SER A 211 62.42 -24.95 -29.86
CA SER A 211 63.43 -24.12 -30.51
C SER A 211 64.83 -24.37 -30.02
N ILE A 212 65.02 -24.57 -28.71
CA ILE A 212 66.33 -24.91 -28.14
C ILE A 212 66.87 -26.18 -28.77
N ARG A 213 66.01 -27.20 -28.93
CA ARG A 213 66.38 -28.49 -29.52
C ARG A 213 66.57 -28.39 -31.02
N LEU A 214 65.66 -27.73 -31.73
CA LEU A 214 65.78 -27.54 -33.17
C LEU A 214 67.07 -26.82 -33.52
N LYS A 215 67.43 -25.79 -32.75
CA LYS A 215 68.68 -25.06 -32.93
C LYS A 215 69.89 -25.97 -32.71
N GLN A 216 69.87 -26.87 -31.74
CA GLN A 216 70.96 -27.84 -31.54
C GLN A 216 71.01 -28.87 -32.67
N MET A 217 69.87 -29.49 -33.02
CA MET A 217 69.80 -30.53 -34.06
C MET A 217 70.13 -30.02 -35.47
N SER A 218 69.84 -28.75 -35.75
CA SER A 218 70.11 -28.13 -37.05
C SER A 218 71.46 -27.40 -37.13
N GLY A 219 72.37 -27.62 -36.17
CA GLY A 219 73.69 -26.96 -36.17
C GLY A 219 73.61 -25.43 -36.00
N GLY A 220 72.55 -24.93 -35.37
CA GLY A 220 72.31 -23.50 -35.13
C GLY A 220 71.42 -22.83 -36.17
N ARG A 221 71.02 -23.54 -37.22
CA ARG A 221 70.34 -22.95 -38.40
C ARG A 221 68.90 -22.55 -38.14
N TYR A 222 68.08 -23.44 -37.58
CA TYR A 222 66.63 -23.23 -37.50
C TYR A 222 66.15 -22.92 -36.07
N GLN A 223 65.15 -22.04 -36.00
CA GLN A 223 64.42 -21.74 -34.77
C GLN A 223 62.93 -21.56 -35.06
N MET A 224 62.07 -22.00 -34.13
CA MET A 224 60.61 -21.92 -34.28
C MET A 224 60.05 -20.70 -33.56
N TYR A 225 59.01 -20.10 -34.14
CA TYR A 225 58.27 -19.00 -33.55
C TYR A 225 56.77 -19.14 -33.84
N PRO A 226 55.90 -18.67 -32.95
CA PRO A 226 54.48 -18.56 -33.27
C PRO A 226 54.29 -17.56 -34.42
N SER A 227 53.37 -17.86 -35.32
CA SER A 227 52.99 -16.92 -36.37
C SER A 227 52.21 -15.76 -35.78
N GLU A 228 52.69 -14.53 -36.03
CA GLU A 228 51.99 -13.29 -35.64
C GLU A 228 50.84 -12.94 -36.60
N GLU A 229 50.81 -13.57 -37.78
CA GLU A 229 49.85 -13.28 -38.82
C GLU A 229 48.51 -13.96 -38.55
N VAL A 230 47.58 -13.17 -38.02
CA VAL A 230 46.15 -13.47 -38.11
C VAL A 230 45.65 -13.03 -39.50
N GLN A 231 46.12 -13.68 -40.57
CA GLN A 231 45.56 -13.40 -41.89
C GLN A 231 44.08 -13.80 -41.92
N SER A 232 43.24 -12.92 -42.45
CA SER A 232 41.81 -13.16 -42.66
C SER A 232 41.62 -14.36 -43.59
N GLY A 233 41.31 -15.53 -43.03
CA GLY A 233 41.14 -16.78 -43.76
C GLY A 233 42.19 -17.86 -43.44
N SER A 234 43.20 -17.54 -42.62
CA SER A 234 44.15 -18.55 -42.15
C SER A 234 43.45 -19.57 -41.25
N ARG A 235 43.40 -20.83 -41.71
CA ARG A 235 42.80 -21.97 -41.01
C ARG A 235 43.39 -22.22 -39.62
N THR A 236 44.58 -21.68 -39.34
CA THR A 236 45.33 -21.97 -38.10
C THR A 236 44.95 -21.07 -36.93
N GLY A 237 44.20 -19.98 -37.13
CA GLY A 237 43.53 -19.24 -36.05
C GLY A 237 44.41 -18.86 -34.85
N GLY A 238 45.66 -18.44 -35.10
CA GLY A 238 46.64 -18.08 -34.06
C GLY A 238 47.59 -19.20 -33.60
N LEU A 239 47.55 -20.36 -34.26
CA LEU A 239 48.41 -21.53 -33.97
C LEU A 239 49.38 -21.86 -35.12
N GLY A 240 49.70 -20.88 -35.96
CA GLY A 240 50.69 -21.06 -37.02
C GLY A 240 52.12 -21.15 -36.44
N ILE A 241 53.00 -21.90 -37.11
CA ILE A 241 54.41 -22.04 -36.72
C ILE A 241 55.27 -21.52 -37.86
N MET A 242 56.14 -20.57 -37.55
CA MET A 242 57.16 -20.02 -38.43
C MET A 242 58.53 -20.58 -38.07
N ILE A 243 59.37 -20.74 -39.09
CA ILE A 243 60.76 -21.17 -38.94
C ILE A 243 61.65 -20.04 -39.41
N HIS A 244 62.49 -19.54 -38.52
CA HIS A 244 63.55 -18.61 -38.85
C HIS A 244 64.80 -19.40 -39.25
N ASP A 245 65.34 -19.12 -40.44
CA ASP A 245 66.59 -19.67 -40.94
C ASP A 245 67.71 -18.65 -40.71
N HIS A 246 68.60 -18.91 -39.75
CA HIS A 246 69.71 -18.04 -39.40
C HIS A 246 70.76 -17.90 -40.51
N TYR A 247 70.78 -18.81 -41.50
CA TYR A 247 71.73 -18.72 -42.61
C TYR A 247 71.26 -17.75 -43.69
N THR A 248 69.95 -17.70 -43.95
CA THR A 248 69.37 -16.77 -44.93
C THR A 248 68.87 -15.48 -44.30
N GLY A 249 68.62 -15.47 -42.98
CA GLY A 249 67.99 -14.37 -42.27
C GLY A 249 66.47 -14.27 -42.48
N GLU A 250 65.88 -15.22 -43.22
CA GLU A 250 64.48 -15.21 -43.62
C GLU A 250 63.64 -16.13 -42.75
N SER A 251 62.36 -15.77 -42.59
CA SER A 251 61.36 -16.57 -41.89
C SER A 251 60.36 -17.15 -42.88
N ARG A 252 60.08 -18.44 -42.77
CA ARG A 252 59.13 -19.16 -43.63
C ARG A 252 58.16 -20.02 -42.84
N GLU A 253 57.01 -20.33 -43.43
CA GLU A 253 56.08 -21.26 -42.80
C GLU A 253 56.69 -22.66 -42.68
N ALA A 254 56.38 -23.36 -41.58
CA ALA A 254 56.83 -24.74 -41.37
C ALA A 254 56.36 -25.71 -42.49
N SER A 255 55.30 -25.36 -43.22
CA SER A 255 54.79 -26.10 -44.39
C SER A 255 55.77 -26.16 -45.58
N SER A 256 56.75 -25.26 -45.61
CA SER A 256 57.74 -25.14 -46.70
C SER A 256 59.05 -25.87 -46.44
N LEU A 257 59.16 -26.59 -45.33
CA LEU A 257 60.36 -27.35 -44.96
C LEU A 257 60.58 -28.56 -45.87
N SER A 258 61.85 -28.91 -46.09
CA SER A 258 62.22 -30.16 -46.76
C SER A 258 61.92 -31.39 -45.88
N GLY A 259 62.04 -32.61 -46.42
CA GLY A 259 61.72 -33.83 -45.67
C GLY A 259 62.56 -34.02 -44.41
N GLY A 260 63.88 -33.76 -44.46
CA GLY A 260 64.76 -33.83 -43.29
C GLY A 260 64.51 -32.69 -42.30
N GLU A 261 64.27 -31.48 -42.80
CA GLU A 261 63.94 -30.31 -41.98
C GLU A 261 62.61 -30.49 -41.22
N THR A 262 61.60 -31.06 -41.89
CA THR A 262 60.31 -31.37 -41.30
C THR A 262 60.44 -32.41 -40.20
N PHE A 263 61.33 -33.40 -40.37
CA PHE A 263 61.60 -34.40 -39.34
C PHE A 263 62.23 -33.76 -38.10
N LEU A 264 63.30 -32.95 -38.26
CA LEU A 264 63.94 -32.25 -37.13
C LEU A 264 62.96 -31.32 -36.41
N ALA A 265 62.13 -30.59 -37.18
CA ALA A 265 61.11 -29.72 -36.64
C ALA A 265 60.08 -30.51 -35.82
N SER A 266 59.54 -31.59 -36.38
CA SER A 266 58.53 -32.42 -35.71
C SER A 266 59.07 -33.11 -34.47
N LEU A 267 60.31 -33.63 -34.53
CA LEU A 267 60.99 -34.23 -33.39
C LEU A 267 61.22 -33.20 -32.28
N SER A 268 61.72 -32.02 -32.62
CA SER A 268 61.94 -30.93 -31.66
C SER A 268 60.64 -30.48 -31.00
N LEU A 269 59.56 -30.39 -31.78
CA LEU A 269 58.23 -30.03 -31.29
C LEU A 269 57.66 -31.10 -30.35
N ALA A 270 57.77 -32.38 -30.72
CA ALA A 270 57.31 -33.48 -29.88
C ALA A 270 58.03 -33.50 -28.52
N LEU A 271 59.36 -33.28 -28.52
CA LEU A 271 60.16 -33.24 -27.30
C LEU A 271 59.86 -32.00 -26.45
N GLY A 272 59.67 -30.82 -27.08
CA GLY A 272 59.24 -29.61 -26.37
C GLY A 272 57.85 -29.74 -25.75
N LEU A 273 56.91 -30.38 -26.46
CA LEU A 273 55.57 -30.63 -25.92
C LEU A 273 55.60 -31.53 -24.69
N VAL A 274 56.45 -32.56 -24.68
CA VAL A 274 56.60 -33.46 -23.53
C VAL A 274 56.99 -32.69 -22.28
N ASP A 275 57.93 -31.75 -22.37
CA ASP A 275 58.40 -31.01 -21.20
C ASP A 275 57.32 -30.05 -20.65
N VAL A 276 56.63 -29.35 -21.55
CA VAL A 276 55.51 -28.46 -21.16
C VAL A 276 54.38 -29.25 -20.53
N VAL A 277 54.03 -30.41 -21.09
CA VAL A 277 52.99 -31.29 -20.52
C VAL A 277 53.41 -31.80 -19.14
N GLN A 278 54.66 -32.23 -18.96
CA GLN A 278 55.18 -32.68 -17.66
C GLN A 278 55.12 -31.57 -16.61
N ALA A 279 55.47 -30.33 -16.98
CA ALA A 279 55.43 -29.18 -16.08
C ALA A 279 54.00 -28.81 -15.63
N HIS A 280 53.00 -28.96 -16.51
CA HIS A 280 51.60 -28.60 -16.21
C HIS A 280 50.79 -29.74 -15.57
N ALA A 281 51.13 -31.00 -15.84
CA ALA A 281 50.36 -32.17 -15.39
C ALA A 281 50.64 -32.61 -13.94
N GLY A 282 51.32 -31.78 -13.14
CA GLY A 282 51.48 -32.02 -11.70
C GLY A 282 52.25 -33.30 -11.33
N GLY A 283 53.16 -33.76 -12.18
CA GLY A 283 54.02 -34.92 -11.90
C GLY A 283 53.70 -36.21 -12.68
N ILE A 284 52.85 -36.15 -13.72
CA ILE A 284 52.79 -37.24 -14.70
C ILE A 284 54.08 -37.20 -15.54
N SER A 285 55.03 -38.09 -15.25
CA SER A 285 56.24 -38.27 -16.05
C SER A 285 55.92 -39.11 -17.29
N LEU A 286 56.33 -38.61 -18.45
CA LEU A 286 56.33 -39.41 -19.69
C LEU A 286 57.65 -40.16 -19.74
N ASP A 287 57.63 -41.38 -19.19
CA ASP A 287 58.82 -42.21 -18.99
C ASP A 287 59.29 -42.90 -20.27
N THR A 288 58.52 -42.87 -21.36
CA THR A 288 58.89 -43.57 -22.60
C THR A 288 58.44 -42.80 -23.85
N ILE A 289 59.37 -42.63 -24.79
CA ILE A 289 59.13 -42.03 -26.10
C ILE A 289 59.63 -42.99 -27.18
N PHE A 290 58.80 -43.25 -28.20
CA PHE A 290 59.20 -43.97 -29.40
C PHE A 290 59.26 -43.01 -30.58
N ILE A 291 60.37 -43.04 -31.30
CA ILE A 291 60.61 -42.27 -32.52
C ILE A 291 60.70 -43.26 -33.66
N ASP A 292 59.81 -43.13 -34.65
CA ASP A 292 59.69 -44.06 -35.76
C ASP A 292 60.07 -43.41 -37.08
N GLU A 293 61.07 -43.99 -37.75
CA GLU A 293 61.64 -43.60 -39.03
C GLU A 293 61.99 -42.09 -39.14
N GLY A 294 62.36 -41.61 -40.33
CA GLY A 294 62.66 -40.19 -40.58
C GLY A 294 64.11 -39.74 -40.36
N PHE A 295 64.97 -40.58 -39.75
CA PHE A 295 66.42 -40.30 -39.70
C PHE A 295 67.12 -40.45 -41.05
N GLY A 296 66.54 -41.21 -41.99
CA GLY A 296 67.15 -41.47 -43.31
C GLY A 296 67.08 -40.31 -44.30
N THR A 297 66.31 -39.26 -43.97
CA THR A 297 66.22 -38.03 -44.76
C THR A 297 67.14 -36.93 -44.24
N LEU A 298 67.88 -37.19 -43.15
CA LEU A 298 68.86 -36.27 -42.58
C LEU A 298 70.21 -36.42 -43.26
N ASP A 299 70.91 -35.31 -43.44
CA ASP A 299 72.34 -35.36 -43.73
C ASP A 299 73.13 -35.89 -42.51
N PRO A 300 74.37 -36.38 -42.70
CA PRO A 300 75.15 -36.96 -41.62
C PRO A 300 75.39 -36.04 -40.41
N GLU A 301 75.54 -34.73 -40.64
CA GLU A 301 75.78 -33.75 -39.57
C GLU A 301 74.52 -33.52 -38.74
N ALA A 302 73.36 -33.36 -39.40
CA ALA A 302 72.07 -33.29 -38.74
C ALA A 302 71.72 -34.57 -37.97
N LEU A 303 72.09 -35.74 -38.49
CA LEU A 303 71.89 -37.03 -37.81
C LEU A 303 72.70 -37.12 -36.51
N ASP A 304 73.99 -36.77 -36.55
CA ASP A 304 74.86 -36.76 -35.38
C ASP A 304 74.34 -35.78 -34.31
N ASN A 305 74.00 -34.56 -34.72
CA ASN A 305 73.44 -33.56 -33.81
C ASN A 305 72.10 -34.00 -33.20
N ALA A 306 71.23 -34.66 -33.98
CA ALA A 306 69.98 -35.21 -33.46
C ALA A 306 70.22 -36.29 -32.41
N LEU A 307 71.18 -37.19 -32.63
CA LEU A 307 71.52 -38.27 -31.70
C LEU A 307 72.10 -37.72 -30.40
N ASP A 308 72.97 -36.72 -30.47
CA ASP A 308 73.50 -36.03 -29.30
C ASP A 308 72.40 -35.42 -28.41
N VAL A 309 71.38 -34.81 -29.02
CA VAL A 309 70.24 -34.26 -28.26
C VAL A 309 69.41 -35.40 -27.64
N LEU A 310 69.16 -36.50 -28.37
CA LEU A 310 68.44 -37.66 -27.84
C LEU A 310 69.20 -38.34 -26.69
N TYR A 311 70.53 -38.39 -26.74
CA TYR A 311 71.35 -38.89 -25.65
C TYR A 311 71.25 -38.02 -24.40
N LYS A 312 71.26 -36.68 -24.56
CA LYS A 312 71.09 -35.74 -23.43
C LYS A 312 69.71 -35.84 -22.77
N LEU A 313 68.70 -36.33 -23.50
CA LEU A 313 67.35 -36.56 -22.98
C LEU A 313 67.20 -37.87 -22.21
N ARG A 314 68.20 -38.77 -22.27
CA ARG A 314 68.24 -39.95 -21.42
C ARG A 314 68.52 -39.52 -19.99
N GLN A 315 67.45 -39.39 -19.20
CA GLN A 315 67.52 -39.27 -17.75
C GLN A 315 67.20 -40.63 -17.10
N PRO A 316 67.66 -40.90 -15.86
CA PRO A 316 67.24 -42.08 -15.12
C PRO A 316 65.70 -42.13 -15.04
N GLY A 317 65.09 -43.17 -15.61
CA GLY A 317 63.63 -43.32 -15.70
C GLY A 317 62.99 -42.91 -17.04
N ARG A 318 63.74 -42.33 -17.99
CA ARG A 318 63.24 -41.96 -19.34
C ARG A 318 63.85 -42.85 -20.43
N LEU A 319 63.02 -43.70 -21.05
CA LEU A 319 63.37 -44.56 -22.18
C LEU A 319 63.08 -43.86 -23.51
N VAL A 320 64.10 -43.72 -24.36
CA VAL A 320 63.93 -43.25 -25.75
C VAL A 320 64.19 -44.42 -26.69
N GLY A 321 63.13 -44.95 -27.30
CA GLY A 321 63.17 -45.99 -28.31
C GLY A 321 63.22 -45.38 -29.72
N ILE A 322 64.12 -45.90 -30.56
CA ILE A 322 64.29 -45.44 -31.94
C ILE A 322 64.08 -46.62 -32.88
N ILE A 323 63.21 -46.45 -33.87
CA ILE A 323 62.98 -47.41 -34.95
C ILE A 323 63.53 -46.80 -36.22
N SER A 324 64.51 -47.47 -36.85
CA SER A 324 65.13 -46.96 -38.07
C SER A 324 65.79 -48.06 -38.88
N HIS A 325 65.85 -47.85 -40.20
CA HIS A 325 66.59 -48.68 -41.15
C HIS A 325 67.97 -48.09 -41.52
N VAL A 326 68.33 -46.94 -40.95
CA VAL A 326 69.59 -46.23 -41.26
C VAL A 326 70.76 -46.94 -40.61
N THR A 327 71.78 -47.28 -41.41
CA THR A 327 72.95 -48.04 -40.97
C THR A 327 73.85 -47.28 -39.99
N GLU A 328 73.87 -45.96 -40.08
CA GLU A 328 74.64 -45.06 -39.25
C GLU A 328 74.17 -45.10 -37.79
N LEU A 329 72.85 -45.25 -37.56
CA LEU A 329 72.27 -45.43 -36.23
C LEU A 329 72.70 -46.74 -35.57
N GLN A 330 72.86 -47.80 -36.36
CA GLN A 330 73.31 -49.11 -35.86
C GLN A 330 74.71 -49.05 -35.26
N ARG A 331 75.56 -48.13 -35.75
CA ARG A 331 76.93 -47.93 -35.24
C ARG A 331 76.96 -47.13 -33.94
N GLN A 332 76.00 -46.22 -33.75
CA GLN A 332 75.99 -45.33 -32.60
C GLN A 332 75.19 -45.88 -31.41
N ILE A 333 74.18 -46.72 -31.63
CA ILE A 333 73.32 -47.28 -30.57
C ILE A 333 73.68 -48.75 -30.33
N THR A 334 74.39 -49.03 -29.23
CA THR A 334 74.90 -50.37 -28.91
C THR A 334 73.83 -51.36 -28.45
N THR A 335 72.80 -50.88 -27.75
CA THR A 335 71.65 -51.70 -27.32
C THR A 335 70.52 -51.62 -28.35
N ARG A 336 70.26 -52.71 -29.07
CA ARG A 336 69.29 -52.72 -30.17
C ARG A 336 68.50 -54.02 -30.26
N LEU A 337 67.30 -53.92 -30.82
CA LEU A 337 66.46 -55.06 -31.21
C LEU A 337 66.54 -55.19 -32.74
N GLU A 338 67.32 -56.15 -33.23
CA GLU A 338 67.47 -56.38 -34.67
C GLU A 338 66.32 -57.23 -35.21
N VAL A 339 65.64 -56.74 -36.23
CA VAL A 339 64.55 -57.45 -36.92
C VAL A 339 65.03 -57.92 -38.29
N SER A 340 65.13 -59.24 -38.48
CA SER A 340 65.54 -59.87 -39.75
C SER A 340 64.35 -60.55 -40.43
N LYS A 341 64.18 -60.31 -41.74
CA LYS A 341 63.15 -60.97 -42.55
C LYS A 341 63.62 -62.38 -42.94
N THR A 342 62.75 -63.37 -42.78
CA THR A 342 62.96 -64.77 -43.20
C THR A 342 61.84 -65.22 -44.13
N GLN A 343 62.05 -66.35 -44.82
CA GLN A 343 61.05 -66.93 -45.74
C GLN A 343 59.74 -67.35 -45.04
N HIS A 344 59.74 -67.43 -43.70
CA HIS A 344 58.60 -67.85 -42.88
C HIS A 344 58.06 -66.71 -41.99
N GLY A 345 58.45 -65.46 -42.23
CA GLY A 345 58.10 -64.29 -41.41
C GLY A 345 59.33 -63.55 -40.87
N SER A 346 59.14 -62.60 -39.96
CA SER A 346 60.24 -61.83 -39.35
C SER A 346 60.68 -62.44 -38.01
N LYS A 347 61.99 -62.39 -37.72
CA LYS A 347 62.56 -62.75 -36.42
C LYS A 347 63.19 -61.51 -35.77
N ALA A 348 63.00 -61.33 -34.47
CA ALA A 348 63.61 -60.25 -33.69
C ALA A 348 64.59 -60.83 -32.66
N CYS A 349 65.78 -60.24 -32.53
CA CYS A 349 66.81 -60.64 -31.56
C CYS A 349 67.42 -59.40 -30.89
N PHE A 350 67.63 -59.44 -29.59
CA PHE A 350 68.36 -58.38 -28.90
C PHE A 350 69.86 -58.55 -29.13
N VAL A 351 70.50 -57.45 -29.54
CA VAL A 351 71.95 -57.33 -29.59
C VAL A 351 72.37 -56.31 -28.53
N LEU A 352 73.19 -56.78 -27.60
CA LEU A 352 73.78 -56.01 -26.53
C LEU A 352 75.29 -56.06 -26.76
N ASP A 353 75.85 -54.99 -27.30
CA ASP A 353 77.30 -54.80 -27.44
C ASP A 353 77.88 -54.02 -26.24
#